data_AF-A0A5K0VYN4-F1
#
_entry.id   AF-A0A5K0VYN4-F1
#
_cell.length_a   1.000
_cell.length_b   1.000
_cell.length_c   1.000
_cell.angle_alpha   90.00
_cell.angle_beta   90.00
_cell.angle_gamma   90.00
#
_symmetry.space_group_name_H-M   'P 1'
#
loop_
_entity.id
_entity.type
_entity.pdbx_description
1 polymer ?
#
loop_
_entity_poly.entity_id
_entity_poly.type
_entity_poly.pdbx_seq_one_letter_code
_entity_poly.pdbx_strand_id
1 'polypeptide(L)'
;METGGDIYRVGTFRRHGSSSIWRNSGNDAFSRSSREGEDDEEALRWAALEKLPTYDRIRKGILSGVAGDLAEVDVRKLGFVERKNLLDRLVRVAEEDNEKFLLQLKDRIDR
;
A
#
# COMPACT_ATOMS: atom_id res chain seq x y z
N MET A 1 15.20 -70.95 14.46
CA MET A 1 14.64 -69.71 15.04
C MET A 1 15.16 -68.60 14.14
N GLU A 2 14.48 -68.25 13.04
CA GLU A 2 13.26 -67.40 13.01
C GLU A 2 13.45 -66.16 13.91
N THR A 3 13.27 -64.91 13.49
CA THR A 3 12.82 -64.22 12.28
C THR A 3 13.36 -62.78 12.44
N GLY A 4 13.72 -62.07 11.38
CA GLY A 4 12.77 -61.10 10.85
C GLY A 4 13.48 -59.77 10.60
N GLY A 5 13.38 -59.28 9.37
CA GLY A 5 14.01 -58.05 8.92
C GLY A 5 14.10 -57.96 7.40
N ASP A 6 13.00 -58.30 6.71
CA ASP A 6 12.76 -57.83 5.34
C ASP A 6 12.91 -56.29 5.32
N ILE A 7 13.27 -55.59 4.24
CA ILE A 7 12.31 -55.08 3.24
C ILE A 7 13.09 -54.11 2.32
N TYR A 8 13.19 -54.52 1.05
CA TYR A 8 13.19 -53.75 -0.22
C TYR A 8 14.26 -52.69 -0.54
N ARG A 9 15.15 -53.13 -1.42
CA ARG A 9 15.86 -52.38 -2.46
C ARG A 9 14.88 -51.56 -3.32
N VAL A 10 15.01 -50.24 -3.31
CA VAL A 10 14.42 -49.34 -4.33
C VAL A 10 15.53 -48.54 -4.99
N GLY A 11 15.55 -48.61 -6.32
CA GLY A 11 16.62 -48.15 -7.19
C GLY A 11 16.85 -46.63 -7.19
N THR A 12 18.11 -46.26 -7.35
CA THR A 12 18.56 -44.89 -7.63
C THR A 12 18.19 -44.51 -9.08
N PHE A 13 17.13 -43.74 -9.25
CA PHE A 13 16.87 -43.04 -10.50
C PHE A 13 17.66 -41.72 -10.51
N ARG A 14 18.77 -41.71 -11.25
CA ARG A 14 19.48 -40.46 -11.59
C ARG A 14 18.60 -39.69 -12.59
N ARG A 15 17.90 -38.67 -12.12
CA ARG A 15 17.39 -37.62 -13.01
C ARG A 15 18.46 -36.54 -13.16
N HIS A 16 19.16 -36.60 -14.28
CA HIS A 16 19.92 -35.49 -14.82
C HIS A 16 18.90 -34.43 -15.29
N GLY A 17 18.63 -33.46 -14.42
CA GLY A 17 17.84 -32.28 -14.73
C GLY A 17 18.75 -31.06 -14.61
N SER A 18 18.96 -30.38 -15.74
CA SER A 18 19.71 -29.13 -15.85
C SER A 18 19.29 -28.13 -14.78
N SER A 19 20.13 -27.91 -13.76
CA SER A 19 20.03 -26.72 -12.93
C SER A 19 20.89 -25.64 -13.59
N SER A 20 20.21 -24.75 -14.33
CA SER A 20 20.75 -23.47 -14.73
C SER A 20 21.23 -22.75 -13.48
N ILE A 21 22.53 -22.77 -13.25
CA ILE A 21 23.37 -21.69 -12.73
C ILE A 21 22.55 -20.47 -12.27
N TRP A 22 22.06 -20.47 -11.03
CA TRP A 22 21.68 -19.24 -10.33
C TRP A 22 22.98 -18.63 -9.80
N ARG A 23 23.74 -18.02 -10.70
CA ARG A 23 24.84 -17.13 -10.32
C ARG A 23 24.22 -15.92 -9.66
N ASN A 24 24.32 -15.91 -8.33
CA ASN A 24 24.39 -14.75 -7.45
C ASN A 24 24.26 -13.38 -8.15
N SER A 25 23.03 -12.94 -8.43
CA SER A 25 22.72 -11.52 -8.61
C SER A 25 22.30 -10.98 -7.24
N GLY A 26 23.23 -11.01 -6.30
CA GLY A 26 23.02 -10.63 -4.90
C GLY A 26 23.16 -9.13 -4.65
N ASN A 27 23.13 -8.28 -5.68
CA ASN A 27 23.42 -6.85 -5.50
C ASN A 27 22.55 -5.87 -6.31
N ASP A 28 21.49 -6.31 -6.99
CA ASP A 28 20.64 -5.41 -7.80
C ASP A 28 19.14 -5.49 -7.48
N ALA A 29 18.75 -6.13 -6.37
CA ALA A 29 17.35 -6.13 -5.94
C ALA A 29 16.87 -4.80 -5.34
N PHE A 30 17.79 -3.85 -5.10
CA PHE A 30 17.50 -2.54 -4.51
C PHE A 30 17.99 -1.38 -5.36
N SER A 31 18.26 -1.60 -6.65
CA SER A 31 18.51 -0.52 -7.61
C SER A 31 17.19 0.19 -7.91
N ARG A 32 16.67 0.91 -6.91
CA ARG A 32 15.47 1.74 -6.96
C ARG A 32 15.72 2.83 -7.98
N SER A 33 14.93 2.82 -9.05
CA SER A 33 14.93 3.92 -10.00
C SER A 33 14.46 5.17 -9.27
N SER A 34 15.26 6.23 -9.29
CA SER A 34 15.01 7.51 -8.60
C SER A 34 13.89 8.33 -9.25
N ARG A 35 13.11 7.74 -10.16
CA ARG A 35 12.00 8.38 -10.88
C ARG A 35 10.62 7.96 -10.37
N GLU A 36 10.55 6.97 -9.49
CA GLU A 36 9.30 6.44 -8.91
C GLU A 36 9.25 6.68 -7.39
N GLY A 37 10.06 7.61 -6.87
CA GLY A 37 10.17 7.86 -5.44
C GLY A 37 8.95 8.57 -4.83
N GLU A 38 8.31 9.48 -5.57
CA GLU A 38 7.24 10.33 -5.02
C GLU A 38 5.95 9.53 -4.77
N ASP A 39 5.48 8.78 -5.77
CA ASP A 39 4.26 7.95 -5.66
C ASP A 39 4.44 6.79 -4.65
N ASP A 40 5.62 6.16 -4.63
CA ASP A 40 5.97 5.15 -3.62
C ASP A 40 5.92 5.72 -2.19
N GLU A 41 6.41 6.94 -1.99
CA GLU A 41 6.37 7.61 -0.70
C GLU A 41 4.94 7.98 -0.27
N GLU A 42 4.10 8.41 -1.21
CA GLU A 42 2.69 8.65 -0.97
C GLU A 42 1.96 7.36 -0.57
N ALA A 43 2.18 6.27 -1.30
CA ALA A 43 1.62 4.96 -1.00
C ALA A 43 2.01 4.48 0.40
N LEU A 44 3.27 4.69 0.81
CA LEU A 44 3.73 4.37 2.16
C LEU A 44 3.01 5.20 3.24
N ARG A 45 2.72 6.47 2.99
CA ARG A 45 1.97 7.34 3.91
C ARG A 45 0.51 6.91 4.03
N TRP A 46 -0.13 6.54 2.92
CA TRP A 46 -1.49 5.98 2.93
C TRP A 46 -1.56 4.66 3.70
N ALA A 47 -0.59 3.77 3.49
CA ALA A 47 -0.48 2.52 4.23
C ALA A 47 -0.31 2.76 5.74
N ALA A 48 0.48 3.75 6.13
CA ALA A 48 0.66 4.13 7.54
C ALA A 48 -0.66 4.57 8.19
N LEU A 49 -1.48 5.38 7.48
CA LEU A 49 -2.81 5.79 7.97
C LEU A 49 -3.78 4.62 8.11
N GLU A 50 -3.76 3.67 7.19
CA GLU A 50 -4.64 2.49 7.25
C GLU A 50 -4.35 1.63 8.49
N LYS A 51 -3.07 1.52 8.86
CA LYS A 51 -2.63 0.76 10.04
C LYS A 51 -2.96 1.43 11.38
N LEU A 52 -3.44 2.68 11.37
CA LEU A 52 -3.87 3.34 12.60
C LEU A 52 -5.11 2.68 13.21
N PRO A 53 -5.25 2.69 14.55
CA PRO A 53 -6.51 2.39 15.21
C PRO A 53 -7.66 3.24 14.66
N THR A 54 -8.89 2.71 14.72
CA THR A 54 -10.09 3.36 14.15
C THR A 54 -10.25 4.82 14.60
N TYR A 55 -9.95 5.11 15.86
CA TYR A 55 -10.05 6.44 16.44
C TYR A 55 -9.06 7.45 15.84
N ASP A 56 -7.83 7.02 15.57
CA ASP A 56 -6.81 7.89 15.00
C ASP A 56 -7.05 8.08 13.51
N ARG A 57 -7.54 7.05 12.83
CA ARG A 57 -7.87 7.08 11.40
C ARG A 57 -8.94 8.13 11.05
N ILE A 58 -9.93 8.35 11.93
CA ILE A 58 -10.97 9.37 11.70
C ILE A 58 -10.49 10.80 11.99
N ARG A 59 -9.31 10.98 12.58
CA ARG A 59 -8.79 12.29 13.02
C ARG A 59 -7.56 12.74 12.27
N LYS A 60 -6.78 11.78 11.76
CA LYS A 60 -5.56 12.04 11.02
C LYS A 60 -5.82 11.87 9.53
N GLY A 61 -5.25 12.77 8.75
CA GLY A 61 -5.31 12.74 7.29
C GLY A 61 -4.03 13.30 6.68
N ILE A 62 -3.90 13.16 5.37
CA ILE A 62 -2.83 13.78 4.60
C ILE A 62 -3.40 15.04 3.96
N LEU A 63 -2.75 16.19 4.19
CA LEU A 63 -3.07 17.45 3.52
C LEU A 63 -1.89 17.90 2.67
N SER A 64 -2.16 18.29 1.43
CA SER A 64 -1.17 18.95 0.58
C SER A 64 -1.01 20.41 1.02
N GLY A 65 0.23 20.86 1.25
CA GLY A 65 0.57 22.22 1.60
C GLY A 65 0.35 23.21 0.45
N VAL A 66 0.80 24.45 0.62
CA VAL A 66 0.80 25.46 -0.46
C VAL A 66 1.89 25.14 -1.50
N ALA A 67 2.97 24.47 -1.09
CA ALA A 67 4.10 24.09 -1.94
C ALA A 67 3.93 22.70 -2.61
N GLY A 68 2.78 22.04 -2.45
CA GLY A 68 2.56 20.67 -2.93
C GLY A 68 2.94 19.58 -1.94
N ASP A 69 3.76 19.88 -0.93
CA ASP A 69 4.18 18.92 0.09
C ASP A 69 3.00 18.28 0.83
N LEU A 70 2.91 16.96 0.79
CA LEU A 70 1.91 16.20 1.55
C LEU A 70 2.37 16.06 3.01
N ALA A 71 1.54 16.48 3.96
CA ALA A 71 1.84 16.38 5.39
C ALA A 71 0.75 15.59 6.13
N GLU A 72 1.16 14.70 7.06
CA GLU A 72 0.22 14.10 8.01
C GLU A 72 -0.21 15.16 9.02
N VAL A 73 -1.52 15.31 9.21
CA VAL A 73 -2.10 16.31 10.09
C VAL A 73 -3.27 15.74 10.89
N ASP A 74 -3.36 16.19 12.14
CA ASP A 74 -4.52 15.96 13.00
C ASP A 74 -5.54 17.08 12.76
N VAL A 75 -6.70 16.71 12.20
CA VAL A 75 -7.78 17.64 11.84
C VAL A 75 -8.24 18.49 13.03
N ARG A 76 -8.15 17.97 14.27
CA ARG A 76 -8.54 18.71 15.47
C ARG A 76 -7.54 19.79 15.86
N LYS A 77 -6.28 19.64 15.47
CA LYS A 77 -5.17 20.51 15.86
C LYS A 77 -4.82 21.56 14.79
N LEU A 78 -5.49 21.54 13.64
CA LEU A 78 -5.26 22.52 12.58
C LEU A 78 -5.46 23.96 13.08
N GLY A 79 -4.66 24.89 12.57
CA GLY A 79 -4.86 26.33 12.77
C GLY A 79 -6.12 26.83 12.07
N PHE A 80 -6.54 28.07 12.37
CA PHE A 80 -7.69 28.68 11.68
C PHE A 80 -7.45 28.85 10.18
N VAL A 81 -6.25 29.29 9.80
CA VAL A 81 -5.85 29.49 8.40
C VAL A 81 -5.82 28.17 7.64
N GLU A 82 -5.24 27.13 8.23
CA GLU A 82 -5.17 25.79 7.64
C GLU A 82 -6.56 25.17 7.46
N ARG A 83 -7.44 25.31 8.46
CA ARG A 83 -8.84 24.88 8.35
C ARG A 83 -9.57 25.62 7.24
N LYS A 84 -9.40 26.94 7.12
CA LYS A 84 -10.01 27.73 6.05
C LYS A 84 -9.54 27.25 4.68
N ASN A 85 -8.23 27.04 4.51
CA ASN A 85 -7.66 26.55 3.25
C ASN A 85 -8.13 25.12 2.91
N LEU A 86 -8.24 24.26 3.91
CA LEU A 86 -8.81 22.92 3.76
C LEU A 86 -10.26 23.00 3.27
N LEU A 87 -11.10 23.80 3.93
CA LEU A 87 -12.49 23.99 3.53
C LEU A 87 -12.62 24.59 2.14
N ASP A 88 -11.82 25.60 1.80
CA ASP A 88 -11.84 26.25 0.48
C ASP A 88 -11.53 25.25 -0.63
N ARG A 89 -10.51 24.39 -0.43
CA ARG A 89 -10.18 23.31 -1.36
C ARG A 89 -11.29 22.25 -1.46
N LEU A 90 -11.84 21.80 -0.32
CA LEU A 90 -12.90 20.81 -0.31
C LEU A 90 -14.17 21.32 -0.99
N VAL A 91 -14.57 22.56 -0.73
CA VAL A 91 -15.74 23.20 -1.34
C VAL A 91 -15.53 23.41 -2.84
N ARG A 92 -14.32 23.82 -3.25
CA ARG A 92 -13.98 23.98 -4.67
C ARG A 92 -13.98 22.63 -5.41
N VAL A 93 -13.44 21.57 -4.81
CA VAL A 93 -13.52 20.20 -5.36
C VAL A 93 -14.96 19.70 -5.38
N ALA A 94 -15.78 20.10 -4.40
CA ALA A 94 -17.19 19.75 -4.35
C ALA A 94 -17.98 20.25 -5.58
N GLU A 95 -17.64 21.41 -6.16
CA GLU A 95 -18.30 21.85 -7.40
C GLU A 95 -17.98 20.94 -8.59
N GLU A 96 -16.79 20.33 -8.61
CA GLU A 96 -16.28 19.53 -9.73
C GLU A 96 -16.62 18.03 -9.60
N ASP A 97 -16.62 17.48 -8.38
CA ASP A 97 -16.77 16.04 -8.12
C ASP A 97 -18.05 15.63 -7.36
N ASN A 98 -18.84 16.56 -6.81
CA ASN A 98 -20.03 16.17 -6.01
C ASN A 98 -21.09 15.45 -6.83
N GLU A 99 -21.31 15.84 -8.08
CA GLU A 99 -22.31 15.17 -8.93
C GLU A 99 -21.96 13.69 -9.07
N LYS A 100 -20.68 13.39 -9.36
CA LYS A 100 -20.17 12.03 -9.50
C LYS A 100 -20.22 11.27 -8.17
N PHE A 101 -19.83 11.91 -7.06
CA PHE A 101 -19.92 11.30 -5.72
C PHE A 101 -21.37 10.96 -5.33
N LEU A 102 -22.32 11.88 -5.55
CA LEU A 102 -23.73 11.70 -5.22
C LEU A 102 -24.37 10.63 -6.11
N LEU A 103 -24.00 10.56 -7.40
CA LEU A 103 -24.41 9.49 -8.31
C LEU A 103 -23.91 8.12 -7.80
N GLN A 104 -22.62 8.00 -7.47
CA GLN A 104 -22.06 6.75 -6.92
C GLN A 104 -22.68 6.36 -5.58
N LEU A 105 -23.02 7.34 -4.73
CA LEU A 105 -23.71 7.11 -3.46
C LEU A 105 -25.13 6.58 -3.70
N LYS A 106 -25.87 7.18 -4.63
CA LYS A 106 -27.20 6.73 -5.04
C LYS A 106 -27.17 5.28 -5.53
N ASP A 107 -26.26 4.95 -6.44
CA ASP A 107 -26.13 3.59 -7.00
C ASP A 107 -25.83 2.54 -5.92
N ARG A 108 -25.17 2.93 -4.82
CA ARG A 108 -24.90 2.06 -3.67
C ARG A 108 -26.11 1.88 -2.75
N ILE A 109 -27.03 2.84 -2.70
CA ILE A 109 -28.25 2.77 -1.89
C ILE A 109 -29.37 2.04 -2.63
N ASP A 110 -29.45 2.20 -3.95
CA ASP A 110 -30.46 1.56 -4.80
C ASP A 110 -30.19 0.05 -5.04
N ARG A 111 -29.00 -0.45 -4.65
CA ARG A 111 -28.60 -1.87 -4.75
C ARG A 111 -28.89 -2.64 -3.46
#